data_AF-A0A170X517-F1
#
_entry.id   AF-A0A170X517-F1
#
_cell.length_a   1.000
_cell.length_b   1.000
_cell.length_c   1.000
_cell.angle_alpha   90.00
_cell.angle_beta   90.00
_cell.angle_gamma   90.00
#
_symmetry.space_group_name_H-M   'P 1'
#
loop_
_entity.id
_entity.type
_entity.pdbx_description
1 polymer ?
#
loop_
_entity_poly.entity_id
_entity_poly.type
_entity_poly.pdbx_seq_one_letter_code
_entity_poly.pdbx_strand_id
1 'polypeptide(L)'
;LLVATPGRLVDMLDRGKIGLENCRYLVLDEADRMLDMGFEPQIRRIVEKDTMPLTGQRQTLMFSATFPKEIQMLARDFLDNYIFLAIGRVGSTSENITQKIVWVEENEKRDFSFGIFW
;
A
#
# COMPACT_ATOMS: atom_id res chain seq x y z
N LEU A 1 8.13 -9.56 17.37
CA LEU A 1 8.17 -9.02 16.00
C LEU A 1 7.32 -9.92 15.12
N LEU A 2 6.36 -9.37 14.40
CA LEU A 2 5.51 -10.10 13.46
C LEU A 2 5.60 -9.40 12.10
N VAL A 3 5.79 -10.18 11.04
CA VAL A 3 5.68 -9.72 9.66
C VAL A 3 4.52 -10.48 9.04
N ALA A 4 3.56 -9.78 8.45
CA ALA A 4 2.36 -10.39 7.89
C ALA A 4 1.80 -9.57 6.74
N THR A 5 1.15 -10.24 5.80
CA THR A 5 0.31 -9.58 4.79
C THR A 5 -1.05 -9.22 5.41
N PRO A 6 -1.71 -8.11 5.01
CA PRO A 6 -2.93 -7.63 5.67
C PRO A 6 -4.04 -8.68 5.74
N GLY A 7 -4.29 -9.41 4.65
CA GLY A 7 -5.33 -10.46 4.62
C GLY A 7 -5.08 -11.56 5.65
N ARG A 8 -3.87 -12.11 5.70
CA ARG A 8 -3.54 -13.19 6.65
C ARG A 8 -3.53 -12.71 8.09
N LEU A 9 -3.12 -11.45 8.34
CA LEU A 9 -3.16 -10.88 9.69
C LEU A 9 -4.61 -10.75 10.18
N VAL A 10 -5.51 -10.24 9.34
CA VAL A 10 -6.94 -10.17 9.64
C VAL A 10 -7.51 -11.55 10.01
N ASP A 11 -7.20 -12.59 9.24
CA ASP A 11 -7.63 -13.95 9.55
C ASP A 11 -7.18 -14.43 10.94
N MET A 12 -5.98 -14.03 11.37
CA MET A 12 -5.41 -14.44 12.66
C MET A 12 -5.99 -13.65 13.83
N LEU A 13 -6.34 -12.38 13.62
CA LEU A 13 -7.11 -11.56 14.57
C LEU A 13 -8.51 -12.17 14.77
N ASP A 14 -9.21 -12.51 13.69
CA ASP A 14 -10.53 -13.13 13.72
C ASP A 14 -10.55 -14.48 14.46
N ARG A 15 -9.45 -15.23 14.38
CA ARG A 15 -9.29 -16.51 15.09
C ARG A 15 -8.85 -16.34 16.55
N GLY A 16 -8.65 -15.11 17.02
CA GLY A 16 -8.14 -14.81 18.37
C GLY A 16 -6.74 -15.35 18.62
N LYS A 17 -5.92 -15.53 17.56
CA LYS A 17 -4.56 -16.05 17.67
C LYS A 17 -3.52 -14.96 17.91
N ILE A 18 -3.87 -13.73 17.57
CA ILE A 18 -3.02 -12.55 17.68
C ILE A 18 -3.88 -11.45 18.30
N GLY A 19 -3.28 -10.64 19.19
CA GLY A 19 -3.85 -9.40 19.70
C GLY A 19 -2.87 -8.25 19.46
N LEU A 20 -3.38 -7.04 19.28
CA LEU A 20 -2.59 -5.84 18.93
C LEU A 20 -2.56 -4.79 20.04
N GLU A 21 -3.21 -5.05 21.17
CA GLU A 21 -3.33 -4.20 22.36
C GLU A 21 -2.01 -3.56 22.82
N ASN A 22 -0.91 -4.30 22.70
CA ASN A 22 0.42 -3.87 23.16
C ASN A 22 1.37 -3.54 21.99
N CYS A 23 0.83 -3.34 20.78
CA CYS A 23 1.59 -2.98 19.60
C CYS A 23 2.09 -1.53 19.70
N ARG A 24 3.36 -1.35 20.07
CA ARG A 24 4.02 -0.04 20.17
C ARG A 24 4.62 0.46 18.86
N TYR A 25 4.83 -0.44 17.90
CA TYR A 25 5.50 -0.14 16.63
C TYR A 25 4.71 -0.75 15.48
N LEU A 26 4.26 0.09 14.56
CA LEU A 26 3.63 -0.30 13.31
C LEU A 26 4.53 0.10 12.14
N VAL A 27 4.79 -0.83 11.22
CA VAL A 27 5.50 -0.55 9.98
C VAL A 27 4.63 -0.97 8.81
N LEU A 28 4.39 -0.04 7.89
CA LEU A 28 3.75 -0.28 6.60
C LEU A 28 4.82 -0.17 5.52
N ASP A 29 5.18 -1.29 4.92
CA ASP A 29 6.19 -1.36 3.85
C ASP A 29 5.51 -1.54 2.49
N GLU A 30 6.07 -0.94 1.44
CA GLU A 30 5.47 -0.84 0.10
C GLU A 30 3.98 -0.44 0.14
N ALA A 31 3.66 0.65 0.86
CA ALA A 31 2.28 1.06 1.10
C ALA A 31 1.49 1.33 -0.20
N ASP A 32 2.13 1.89 -1.22
CA ASP A 32 1.55 2.03 -2.55
C ASP A 32 1.16 0.70 -3.19
N ARG A 33 2.03 -0.31 -3.13
CA ARG A 33 1.70 -1.66 -3.60
C ARG A 33 0.55 -2.29 -2.84
N MET A 34 0.49 -2.08 -1.53
CA MET A 34 -0.64 -2.59 -0.76
C MET A 34 -1.97 -1.96 -1.20
N LEU A 35 -1.98 -0.67 -1.53
CA LEU A 35 -3.18 -0.02 -2.09
C LEU A 35 -3.50 -0.52 -3.50
N ASP A 36 -2.50 -0.68 -4.38
CA ASP A 36 -2.66 -1.26 -5.72
C ASP A 36 -3.31 -2.66 -5.66
N MET A 37 -2.96 -3.45 -4.64
CA MET A 37 -3.53 -4.79 -4.40
C MET A 37 -4.91 -4.78 -3.74
N GLY A 38 -5.44 -3.59 -3.40
CA GLY A 38 -6.74 -3.44 -2.76
C GLY A 38 -6.76 -3.80 -1.27
N PHE A 39 -5.62 -3.72 -0.58
CA PHE A 39 -5.54 -4.05 0.86
C PHE A 39 -5.96 -2.91 1.80
N GLU A 40 -6.34 -1.74 1.29
CA GLU A 40 -6.75 -0.61 2.13
C GLU A 40 -7.81 -0.97 3.19
N PRO A 41 -8.90 -1.69 2.86
CA PRO A 41 -9.92 -2.02 3.85
C PRO A 41 -9.38 -2.88 5.00
N GLN A 42 -8.47 -3.82 4.70
CA GLN A 42 -7.84 -4.68 5.69
C GLN A 42 -6.88 -3.89 6.57
N ILE A 43 -6.07 -2.99 5.99
CA ILE A 43 -5.16 -2.14 6.76
C ILE A 43 -5.96 -1.23 7.72
N ARG A 44 -7.00 -0.55 7.23
CA ARG A 44 -7.88 0.26 8.08
C ARG A 44 -8.55 -0.56 9.18
N ARG A 45 -8.98 -1.78 8.86
CA ARG A 45 -9.51 -2.71 9.87
C ARG A 45 -8.49 -3.00 10.98
N ILE A 46 -7.26 -3.36 10.60
CA ILE A 46 -6.18 -3.69 11.54
C ILE A 46 -5.81 -2.48 12.42
N VAL A 47 -5.72 -1.30 11.81
CA VAL A 47 -5.16 -0.10 12.45
C VAL A 47 -6.19 0.72 13.23
N GLU A 48 -7.42 0.82 12.73
CA GLU A 48 -8.45 1.72 13.30
C GLU A 48 -9.58 0.98 14.01
N LYS A 49 -9.87 -0.27 13.64
CA LYS A 49 -11.06 -1.01 14.11
C LYS A 49 -10.75 -2.15 15.07
N ASP A 50 -9.49 -2.53 15.19
CA ASP A 50 -9.03 -3.56 16.12
C ASP A 50 -8.50 -2.92 17.43
N THR A 51 -7.86 -3.73 18.24
CA THR A 51 -7.30 -3.41 19.56
C THR A 51 -5.99 -2.63 19.52
N MET A 52 -5.48 -2.29 18.33
CA MET A 52 -4.20 -1.58 18.19
C MET A 52 -4.27 -0.20 18.87
N PRO A 53 -3.26 0.20 19.67
CA PRO A 53 -3.19 1.56 20.24
C PRO A 53 -3.34 2.62 19.16
N LEU A 54 -4.00 3.73 19.46
CA LEU A 54 -4.34 4.75 18.47
C LEU A 54 -3.11 5.45 17.88
N THR A 55 -3.30 6.13 16.75
CA THR A 55 -2.27 7.00 16.15
C THR A 55 -1.82 8.04 17.19
N GLY A 56 -0.51 8.20 17.37
CA GLY A 56 0.10 9.02 18.44
C GLY A 56 0.38 8.27 19.76
N GLN A 57 -0.26 7.12 20.02
CA GLN A 57 0.05 6.25 21.16
C GLN A 57 1.01 5.10 20.80
N ARG A 58 1.18 4.85 19.50
CA ARG A 58 2.17 3.95 18.91
C ARG A 58 3.05 4.73 17.94
N GLN A 59 4.27 4.26 17.71
CA GLN A 59 5.12 4.77 16.65
C GLN A 59 4.78 4.06 15.34
N THR A 60 4.38 4.84 14.33
CA THR A 60 4.08 4.31 12.99
C THR A 60 5.15 4.78 12.01
N LEU A 61 5.67 3.86 11.19
CA LEU A 61 6.53 4.15 10.05
C LEU A 61 5.83 3.69 8.77
N MET A 62 5.89 4.49 7.72
CA MET A 62 5.33 4.16 6.42
C MET A 62 6.38 4.36 5.34
N PHE A 63 6.58 3.34 4.52
CA PHE A 63 7.50 3.31 3.40
C PHE A 63 6.70 3.08 2.11
N SER A 64 7.01 3.87 1.08
CA SER A 64 6.31 3.85 -0.20
C SER A 64 7.24 4.35 -1.28
N ALA A 65 7.24 3.71 -2.45
CA ALA A 65 8.07 4.15 -3.59
C ALA A 65 7.47 5.38 -4.28
N THR A 66 6.14 5.45 -4.31
CA THR A 66 5.36 6.56 -4.86
C THR A 66 4.57 7.28 -3.77
N PHE A 67 4.12 8.50 -4.07
CA PHE A 67 3.36 9.32 -3.11
C PHE A 67 2.09 9.95 -3.72
N PRO A 68 1.19 9.13 -4.32
CA PRO A 68 -0.07 9.61 -4.85
C PRO A 68 -1.02 10.10 -3.74
N LYS A 69 -2.15 10.69 -4.12
CA LYS A 69 -3.10 11.31 -3.18
C LYS A 69 -3.61 10.30 -2.14
N GLU A 70 -3.83 9.07 -2.53
CA GLU A 70 -4.30 7.98 -1.69
C GLU A 70 -3.29 7.66 -0.58
N ILE A 71 -1.99 7.63 -0.93
CA ILE A 71 -0.91 7.42 0.06
C ILE A 71 -0.76 8.63 0.97
N GLN A 72 -0.94 9.85 0.47
CA GLN A 72 -0.96 11.06 1.30
C GLN A 72 -2.10 11.03 2.32
N MET A 73 -3.28 10.56 1.91
CA MET A 73 -4.42 10.38 2.80
C MET A 73 -4.13 9.30 3.85
N LEU A 74 -3.57 8.15 3.43
CA LEU A 74 -3.17 7.09 4.36
C LEU A 74 -2.13 7.56 5.39
N ALA A 75 -1.13 8.33 4.94
CA ALA A 75 -0.12 8.94 5.81
C ALA A 75 -0.77 9.85 6.87
N ARG A 76 -1.70 10.69 6.43
CA ARG A 76 -2.42 11.63 7.30
C ARG A 76 -3.25 10.90 8.37
N ASP A 77 -3.83 9.75 8.04
CA ASP A 77 -4.68 9.00 8.95
C ASP A 77 -3.85 8.19 9.98
N PHE A 78 -2.72 7.63 9.56
CA PHE A 78 -1.97 6.65 10.37
C PHE A 78 -0.71 7.18 11.05
N LEU A 79 -0.23 8.37 10.66
CA LEU A 79 0.96 8.99 11.23
C LEU A 79 0.58 10.23 12.04
N ASP A 80 1.19 10.39 13.21
CA ASP A 80 1.06 11.60 14.05
C ASP A 80 2.36 12.42 13.99
N ASN A 81 2.24 13.73 13.81
CA ASN A 81 3.35 14.70 13.73
C ASN A 81 4.61 14.16 13.01
N TYR A 82 4.42 13.59 11.82
CA TYR A 82 5.46 12.81 11.15
C TYR A 82 6.45 13.66 10.37
N ILE A 83 7.66 13.15 10.24
CA ILE A 83 8.68 13.71 9.35
C ILE A 83 8.55 13.03 7.99
N PHE A 84 8.30 13.82 6.95
CA PHE A 84 8.33 13.35 5.57
C PHE A 84 9.78 13.31 5.07
N LEU A 85 10.25 12.12 4.69
CA LEU A 85 11.58 11.92 4.12
C LEU A 85 11.45 11.44 2.67
N ALA A 86 12.04 12.20 1.75
CA ALA A 86 12.11 11.89 0.34
C ALA A 86 13.58 11.58 -0.04
N ILE A 87 13.83 10.40 -0.60
CA ILE A 87 15.14 10.01 -1.13
C ILE A 87 15.00 9.87 -2.65
N GLY A 88 15.65 10.76 -3.42
CA GLY A 88 15.56 10.79 -4.88
C GLY A 88 14.38 11.60 -5.43
N ARG A 89 14.01 11.37 -6.70
CA ARG A 89 12.82 11.98 -7.34
C ARG A 89 11.56 11.23 -6.89
N VAL A 90 10.87 11.78 -5.89
CA VAL A 90 9.59 11.26 -5.43
C VAL A 90 8.48 11.67 -6.41
N GLY A 91 7.79 10.70 -6.99
CA GLY A 91 6.54 10.95 -7.71
C GLY A 91 6.59 10.96 -9.24
N SER A 92 7.71 10.62 -9.89
CA SER A 92 7.68 10.30 -11.32
C SER A 92 7.42 8.81 -11.53
N THR A 93 6.16 8.45 -11.78
CA THR A 93 5.91 7.27 -12.59
C THR A 93 6.71 7.42 -13.88
N SER A 94 7.45 6.38 -14.25
CA SER A 94 7.87 6.17 -15.64
C SER A 94 9.03 7.00 -16.21
N GLU A 95 10.04 7.46 -15.45
CA GLU A 95 11.26 7.93 -16.14
C GLU A 95 11.94 6.81 -16.95
N ASN A 96 11.80 5.55 -16.50
CA ASN A 96 12.35 4.36 -17.16
C ASN A 96 11.31 3.50 -17.89
N ILE A 97 10.04 3.93 -17.97
CA ILE A 97 8.99 3.16 -18.66
C ILE A 97 8.62 3.88 -19.95
N THR A 98 9.01 3.29 -21.08
CA THR A 98 8.55 3.75 -22.40
C THR A 98 7.09 3.32 -22.60
N GLN A 99 6.17 4.27 -22.45
CA GLN A 99 4.76 4.06 -22.74
C GLN A 99 4.47 4.34 -24.22
N LYS A 100 3.88 3.38 -24.94
CA LYS A 100 3.38 3.56 -26.31
C LYS A 100 1.87 3.40 -26.31
N ILE A 101 1.16 4.42 -26.77
CA ILE A 101 -0.30 4.37 -26.99
C ILE A 101 -0.50 4.12 -28.48
N VAL A 102 -1.21 3.04 -28.81
CA VAL A 102 -1.53 2.67 -30.20
C VAL A 102 -3.05 2.51 -30.32
N TRP A 103 -3.62 3.10 -31.36
CA TRP A 103 -5.04 2.93 -31.68
C TRP A 103 -5.23 1.63 -32.45
N VAL A 104 -6.14 0.78 -31.98
CA VAL A 104 -6.44 -0.52 -32.58
C VAL A 104 -7.94 -0.75 -32.49
N GLU A 105 -8.56 -1.11 -33.61
CA GLU A 105 -9.98 -1.47 -33.62
C GLU A 105 -10.21 -2.79 -32.88
N GLU A 106 -11.39 -2.98 -32.28
CA GLU A 106 -11.68 -4.09 -31.35
C GLU A 106 -11.42 -5.48 -31.97
N ASN A 107 -11.74 -5.62 -33.26
CA ASN A 107 -11.50 -6.80 -34.07
C ASN A 107 -10.01 -7.08 -34.35
N GLU A 108 -9.15 -6.07 -34.31
CA GLU A 108 -7.71 -6.19 -34.63
C GLU A 108 -6.85 -6.33 -33.37
N LYS A 109 -7.42 -6.13 -32.17
CA LYS A 109 -6.68 -6.22 -30.90
C LYS A 109 -5.98 -7.57 -30.67
N ARG A 110 -6.61 -8.68 -31.10
CA ARG A 110 -6.00 -10.02 -30.96
C ARG A 110 -4.72 -10.13 -31.78
N ASP A 111 -4.81 -9.81 -33.06
CA ASP A 111 -3.68 -9.92 -33.99
C ASP A 111 -2.57 -8.93 -33.62
N PHE A 112 -2.95 -7.71 -33.23
CA PHE A 112 -2.01 -6.71 -32.73
C PHE A 112 -1.29 -7.15 -31.46
N SER A 113 -2.00 -7.77 -30.51
CA SER A 113 -1.39 -8.33 -29.30
C SER A 113 -0.37 -9.42 -29.64
N PHE A 114 -0.72 -10.36 -30.53
CA PHE A 114 0.23 -11.39 -30.98
C PHE A 114 1.49 -10.80 -31.62
N GLY A 115 1.38 -9.71 -32.39
CA GLY A 115 2.51 -9.02 -33.01
C GLY A 115 3.40 -8.21 -32.05
N ILE A 116 2.96 -7.95 -30.81
CA ILE A 116 3.80 -7.27 -29.79
C ILE A 116 4.69 -8.26 -29.03
N PHE A 117 4.26 -9.52 -28.90
CA PHE A 117 4.94 -10.53 -28.09
C PHE A 117 5.95 -11.40 -28.86
N TRP A 118 6.06 -11.25 -30.18
CA TRP A 118 6.97 -11.99 -31.07
C TRP A 118 7.83 -11.08 -31.93
#